data_AF-A0A923AI41-F1
#
_entry.id   AF-A0A923AI41-F1
#
_cell.length_a   1.000
_cell.length_b   1.000
_cell.length_c   1.000
_cell.angle_alpha   90.00
_cell.angle_beta   90.00
_cell.angle_gamma   90.00
#
_symmetry.space_group_name_H-M   'P 1'
#
loop_
_entity.id
_entity.type
_entity.pdbx_description
1 polymer ?
#
loop_
_entity_poly.entity_id
_entity_poly.type
_entity_poly.pdbx_seq_one_letter_code
_entity_poly.pdbx_strand_id
1 'polypeptide(L)'
;MPSIVSYRKYIDAEITRTLRLPDDPATRQAQGTELATLANGLTYVSLPDGAVLPMSQPPEIAASIAPVALTDALRAELKAASPHVQLINERVRQRIAQRYSLPDEIKMLRTAPSAESTAYNAYVEECRDWGRAQKAALGL
;
A
#
# COMPACT_ATOMS: atom_id res chain seq x y z
N MET A 1 -7.75 7.74 -11.07
CA MET A 1 -6.65 7.29 -10.16
C MET A 1 -7.25 6.96 -8.80
N PRO A 2 -6.64 6.09 -7.98
CA PRO A 2 -7.12 5.85 -6.62
C PRO A 2 -7.22 7.15 -5.81
N SER A 3 -8.27 7.27 -5.01
CA SER A 3 -8.45 8.39 -4.07
C SER A 3 -8.15 7.92 -2.64
N ILE A 4 -7.78 8.85 -1.76
CA ILE A 4 -7.56 8.54 -0.35
C ILE A 4 -8.59 9.28 0.49
N VAL A 5 -9.18 8.55 1.44
CA VAL A 5 -10.03 9.09 2.50
C VAL A 5 -9.39 8.79 3.84
N SER A 6 -9.66 9.64 4.83
CA SER A 6 -9.32 9.38 6.22
C SER A 6 -10.58 9.29 7.06
N TYR A 7 -10.48 8.61 8.19
CA TYR A 7 -11.52 8.58 9.22
C TYR A 7 -10.88 8.27 10.58
N ARG A 8 -11.61 8.52 11.66
CA ARG A 8 -11.22 8.06 12.99
C ARG A 8 -12.04 6.83 13.35
N LYS A 9 -11.36 5.70 13.63
CA LYS A 9 -12.05 4.51 14.17
C LYS A 9 -12.71 4.87 15.48
N TYR A 10 -13.95 4.42 15.67
CA TYR A 10 -14.61 4.48 16.96
C TYR A 10 -14.42 3.13 17.64
N ILE A 11 -13.78 3.15 18.81
CA ILE A 11 -13.49 1.96 19.60
C ILE A 11 -13.83 2.30 21.04
N ASP A 12 -14.73 1.54 21.63
CA ASP A 12 -15.00 1.54 23.06
C ASP A 12 -14.86 0.10 23.62
N ALA A 13 -15.37 -0.13 24.83
CA ALA A 13 -15.28 -1.44 25.48
C ALA A 13 -16.15 -2.53 24.81
N GLU A 14 -17.15 -2.15 24.01
CA GLU A 14 -18.20 -3.05 23.50
C GLU A 14 -18.17 -3.17 21.98
N ILE A 15 -17.83 -2.08 21.27
CA ILE A 15 -17.93 -1.99 19.83
C ILE A 15 -16.69 -1.36 19.19
N THR A 16 -16.36 -1.89 18.02
CA THR A 16 -15.45 -1.25 17.06
C THR A 16 -16.24 -0.91 15.80
N ARG A 17 -16.19 0.36 15.38
CA ARG A 17 -16.73 0.81 14.10
C ARG A 17 -15.61 1.21 13.16
N THR A 18 -15.64 0.61 11.98
CA THR A 18 -14.72 0.89 10.88
C THR A 18 -15.47 1.40 9.67
N LEU A 19 -14.73 1.99 8.74
CA LEU A 19 -15.26 2.47 7.47
C LEU A 19 -15.86 1.30 6.69
N ARG A 20 -17.11 1.45 6.25
CA ARG A 20 -17.72 0.51 5.29
C ARG A 20 -17.19 0.83 3.90
N LEU A 21 -16.52 -0.13 3.29
CA LEU A 21 -16.03 -0.03 1.92
C LEU A 21 -17.18 -0.25 0.92
N PRO A 22 -17.12 0.34 -0.29
CA PRO A 22 -18.03 -0.01 -1.38
C PRO A 22 -17.87 -1.48 -1.76
N ASP A 23 -18.92 -2.11 -2.28
CA ASP A 23 -18.82 -3.44 -2.86
C ASP A 23 -18.71 -3.35 -4.39
N ASP A 24 -17.90 -4.23 -4.97
CA ASP A 24 -17.88 -4.44 -6.41
C ASP A 24 -19.21 -5.05 -6.87
N PRO A 25 -19.93 -4.42 -7.82
CA PRO A 25 -21.23 -4.94 -8.26
C PRO A 25 -21.16 -6.34 -8.88
N ALA A 26 -20.05 -6.69 -9.53
CA ALA A 26 -19.88 -7.96 -10.23
C ALA A 26 -19.38 -9.06 -9.29
N THR A 27 -18.40 -8.77 -8.43
CA THR A 27 -17.78 -9.78 -7.57
C THR A 27 -18.32 -9.80 -6.13
N ARG A 28 -19.08 -8.77 -5.75
CA ARG A 28 -19.60 -8.55 -4.38
C ARG A 28 -18.49 -8.47 -3.32
N GLN A 29 -17.26 -8.22 -3.74
CA GLN A 29 -16.12 -8.02 -2.85
C GLN A 29 -15.99 -6.56 -2.47
N ALA A 30 -15.57 -6.29 -1.23
CA ALA A 30 -15.25 -4.94 -0.80
C ALA A 30 -14.13 -4.34 -1.67
N GLN A 31 -14.36 -3.12 -2.14
CA GLN A 31 -13.46 -2.31 -2.93
C GLN A 31 -12.77 -1.27 -2.03
N GLY A 32 -11.45 -1.35 -1.96
CA GLY A 32 -10.62 -0.42 -1.19
C GLY A 32 -9.72 -1.13 -0.19
N THR A 33 -8.73 -0.38 0.29
CA THR A 33 -7.65 -0.93 1.12
C THR A 33 -7.32 0.04 2.23
N GLU A 34 -7.42 -0.41 3.49
CA GLU A 34 -6.90 0.35 4.62
C GLU A 34 -5.37 0.40 4.56
N LEU A 35 -4.80 1.59 4.47
CA LEU A 35 -3.37 1.79 4.27
C LEU A 35 -2.61 1.71 5.59
N ALA A 36 -3.02 2.54 6.56
CA ALA A 36 -2.44 2.63 7.90
C ALA A 36 -3.30 3.53 8.81
N THR A 37 -3.14 3.35 10.12
CA THR A 37 -3.48 4.38 11.12
C THR A 37 -2.22 5.11 11.54
N LEU A 38 -2.20 6.43 11.42
CA LEU A 38 -1.05 7.26 11.79
C LEU A 38 -1.13 7.73 13.25
N ALA A 39 -0.04 8.32 13.76
CA ALA A 39 0.06 8.77 15.15
C ALA A 39 -0.96 9.86 15.53
N ASN A 40 -1.50 10.58 14.54
CA ASN A 40 -2.59 11.54 14.72
C ASN A 40 -3.96 10.87 15.01
N GLY A 41 -4.03 9.55 15.04
CA GLY A 41 -5.23 8.76 15.30
C GLY A 41 -6.18 8.66 14.10
N LEU A 42 -5.76 9.10 12.91
CA LEU A 42 -6.52 8.93 11.67
C LEU A 42 -6.08 7.66 10.95
N THR A 43 -7.07 6.91 10.50
CA THR A 43 -6.92 5.77 9.60
C THR A 43 -7.14 6.24 8.17
N TYR A 44 -6.23 5.87 7.26
CA TYR A 44 -6.27 6.24 5.84
C TYR A 44 -6.63 5.02 5.00
N VAL A 45 -7.50 5.23 4.02
CA VAL A 45 -8.03 4.18 3.14
C VAL A 45 -7.88 4.63 1.69
N SER A 46 -7.35 3.74 0.86
CA SER A 46 -7.31 3.89 -0.60
C SER A 46 -8.58 3.34 -1.21
N LEU A 47 -9.22 4.11 -2.06
CA LEU A 47 -10.41 3.73 -2.82
C LEU A 47 -10.05 3.67 -4.31
N PRO A 48 -10.52 2.64 -5.05
CA PRO A 48 -10.37 2.60 -6.50
C PRO A 48 -10.97 3.84 -7.18
N ASP A 49 -10.56 4.07 -8.42
CA ASP A 49 -11.06 5.19 -9.21
C ASP A 49 -12.58 5.11 -9.39
N GLY A 50 -13.29 6.21 -9.14
CA GLY A 50 -14.75 6.28 -9.21
C GLY A 50 -15.51 5.52 -8.12
N ALA A 51 -14.84 4.85 -7.19
CA ALA A 51 -15.50 4.17 -6.08
C ALA A 51 -16.10 5.19 -5.10
N VAL A 52 -17.37 5.01 -4.72
CA VAL A 52 -18.10 5.90 -3.82
C VAL A 52 -18.43 5.15 -2.54
N LEU A 53 -18.12 5.76 -1.39
CA LEU A 53 -18.44 5.17 -0.09
C LEU A 53 -19.96 4.99 0.07
N PRO A 54 -20.42 3.87 0.66
CA PRO A 54 -21.83 3.70 1.00
C PRO A 54 -22.33 4.82 1.92
N MET A 55 -23.53 5.34 1.65
CA MET A 55 -24.16 6.38 2.49
C MET A 55 -24.49 5.88 3.90
N SER A 56 -24.66 4.57 4.06
CA SER A 56 -24.96 3.91 5.34
C SER A 56 -23.71 3.70 6.20
N GLN A 57 -22.89 4.73 6.42
CA GLN A 57 -21.76 4.64 7.35
C GLN A 57 -22.25 4.59 8.80
N PRO A 58 -21.49 3.96 9.72
CA PRO A 58 -21.81 4.01 11.15
C PRO A 58 -21.83 5.47 11.65
N PRO A 59 -22.87 5.90 12.39
CA PRO A 59 -23.00 7.28 12.83
C PRO A 59 -21.83 7.75 13.70
N GLU A 60 -21.21 6.83 14.45
CA GLU A 60 -20.09 7.12 15.37
C GLU A 60 -18.83 7.60 14.63
N ILE A 61 -18.67 7.22 13.35
CA ILE A 61 -17.51 7.62 12.54
C ILE A 61 -17.87 8.57 11.40
N ALA A 62 -19.15 8.68 11.03
CA ALA A 62 -19.61 9.36 9.82
C ALA A 62 -19.09 10.81 9.72
N ALA A 63 -19.10 11.55 10.82
CA ALA A 63 -18.62 12.94 10.86
C ALA A 63 -17.09 13.08 10.74
N SER A 64 -16.33 12.01 10.92
CA SER A 64 -14.86 12.02 10.83
C SER A 64 -14.32 11.68 9.44
N ILE A 65 -15.18 11.19 8.54
CA ILE A 65 -14.77 10.76 7.20
C ILE A 65 -14.49 11.99 6.35
N ALA A 66 -13.28 12.08 5.80
CA ALA A 66 -12.89 13.20 4.96
C ALA A 66 -12.04 12.75 3.75
N PRO A 67 -12.19 13.39 2.58
CA PRO A 67 -11.24 13.21 1.49
C PRO A 67 -9.86 13.77 1.88
N VAL A 68 -8.79 13.13 1.40
CA VAL A 68 -7.41 13.49 1.72
C VAL A 68 -6.69 14.00 0.49
N ALA A 69 -6.17 15.22 0.57
CA ALA A 69 -5.16 15.70 -0.36
C ALA A 69 -3.79 15.11 0.02
N LEU A 70 -3.27 14.22 -0.80
CA LEU A 70 -2.04 13.49 -0.49
C LEU A 70 -0.79 14.34 -0.79
N THR A 71 -0.26 15.00 0.25
CA THR A 71 1.04 15.68 0.19
C THR A 71 2.20 14.68 0.17
N ASP A 72 3.38 15.13 -0.27
CA ASP A 72 4.58 14.26 -0.28
C ASP A 72 4.99 13.79 1.12
N ALA A 73 4.86 14.66 2.12
CA ALA A 73 5.14 14.31 3.52
C ALA A 73 4.18 13.22 4.02
N LEU A 74 2.87 13.37 3.77
CA LEU A 74 1.86 12.39 4.16
C LEU A 74 2.04 11.07 3.40
N ARG A 75 2.38 11.14 2.10
CA ARG A 75 2.70 9.96 1.29
C ARG A 75 3.87 9.18 1.87
N ALA A 76 4.95 9.86 2.25
CA ALA A 76 6.11 9.23 2.86
C ALA A 76 5.76 8.56 4.19
N GLU A 77 4.98 9.24 5.03
CA GLU A 77 4.52 8.71 6.32
C GLU A 77 3.64 7.46 6.15
N LEU A 78 2.66 7.51 5.24
CA LEU A 78 1.81 6.36 4.92
C LEU A 78 2.62 5.18 4.36
N LYS A 79 3.62 5.42 3.51
CA LYS A 79 4.48 4.35 2.98
C LYS A 79 5.31 3.70 4.07
N ALA A 80 5.76 4.46 5.06
CA ALA A 80 6.50 3.92 6.20
C ALA A 80 5.59 3.08 7.12
N ALA A 81 4.38 3.57 7.40
CA ALA A 81 3.44 2.94 8.31
C ALA A 81 2.64 1.77 7.71
N SER A 82 2.47 1.73 6.38
CA SER A 82 1.54 0.79 5.74
C SER A 82 2.03 -0.66 5.73
N PRO A 83 1.26 -1.62 6.31
CA PRO A 83 1.57 -3.04 6.23
C PRO A 83 1.59 -3.56 4.78
N HIS A 84 0.74 -2.99 3.90
CA HIS A 84 0.72 -3.37 2.49
C HIS A 84 2.02 -2.98 1.77
N VAL A 85 2.56 -1.79 2.07
CA VAL A 85 3.85 -1.35 1.51
C VAL A 85 5.00 -2.21 2.03
N GLN A 86 4.97 -2.59 3.32
CA GLN A 86 5.93 -3.52 3.91
C GLN A 86 5.90 -4.88 3.20
N LEU A 87 4.71 -5.45 3.00
CA LEU A 87 4.54 -6.72 2.29
C LEU A 87 5.00 -6.63 0.82
N ILE A 88 4.73 -5.53 0.12
CA ILE A 88 5.22 -5.31 -1.24
C ILE A 88 6.75 -5.31 -1.26
N ASN A 89 7.40 -4.57 -0.35
CA ASN A 89 8.87 -4.53 -0.26
C ASN A 89 9.45 -5.91 0.01
N GLU A 90 8.83 -6.68 0.89
CA GLU A 90 9.24 -8.04 1.19
C GLU A 90 9.12 -8.95 -0.03
N ARG A 91 8.02 -8.85 -0.77
CA ARG A 91 7.82 -9.61 -2.03
C ARG A 91 8.82 -9.23 -3.12
N VAL A 92 9.24 -7.96 -3.20
CA VAL A 92 10.32 -7.55 -4.13
C VAL A 92 11.61 -8.29 -3.78
N ARG A 93 11.99 -8.34 -2.50
CA ARG A 93 13.18 -9.08 -2.05
C ARG A 93 13.05 -10.57 -2.35
N GLN A 94 11.88 -11.16 -2.07
CA GLN A 94 11.63 -12.58 -2.35
C GLN A 94 11.74 -12.90 -3.85
N ARG A 95 11.22 -12.04 -4.74
CA ARG A 95 11.37 -12.21 -6.20
C ARG A 95 12.83 -12.18 -6.65
N ILE A 96 13.64 -11.32 -6.05
CA ILE A 96 15.10 -11.29 -6.31
C ILE A 96 15.73 -12.60 -5.81
N ALA A 97 15.44 -12.98 -4.57
CA ALA A 97 15.97 -14.17 -3.91
C ALA A 97 15.59 -15.50 -4.59
N GLN A 98 14.47 -15.54 -5.32
CA GLN A 98 14.05 -16.70 -6.12
C GLN A 98 14.99 -16.99 -7.28
N ARG A 99 15.70 -15.98 -7.79
CA ARG A 99 16.60 -16.11 -8.94
C ARG A 99 18.07 -15.98 -8.58
N TYR A 100 18.39 -15.14 -7.60
CA TYR A 100 19.74 -14.86 -7.17
C TYR A 100 19.86 -15.13 -5.67
N SER A 101 20.81 -15.98 -5.28
CA SER A 101 21.09 -16.23 -3.87
C SER A 101 21.85 -15.04 -3.25
N LEU A 102 21.86 -14.94 -1.93
CA LEU A 102 22.63 -13.89 -1.25
C LEU A 102 24.14 -13.90 -1.61
N PRO A 103 24.82 -15.07 -1.73
CA PRO A 103 26.17 -15.12 -2.28
C PRO A 103 26.30 -14.54 -3.69
N ASP A 104 25.32 -14.76 -4.57
CA ASP A 104 25.32 -14.19 -5.92
C ASP A 104 25.22 -12.66 -5.86
N GLU A 105 24.33 -12.13 -5.02
CA GLU A 105 24.20 -10.68 -4.82
C GLU A 105 25.51 -10.06 -4.31
N ILE A 106 26.18 -10.70 -3.35
CA ILE A 106 27.48 -10.26 -2.82
C ILE A 106 28.56 -10.32 -3.92
N LYS A 107 28.57 -11.39 -4.73
CA LYS A 107 29.48 -11.51 -5.88
C LYS A 107 29.25 -10.37 -6.87
N MET A 108 27.99 -10.05 -7.21
CA MET A 108 27.65 -8.96 -8.13
C MET A 108 28.11 -7.60 -7.61
N LEU A 109 28.06 -7.36 -6.29
CA LEU A 109 28.54 -6.12 -5.67
C LEU A 109 30.08 -5.97 -5.64
N ARG A 110 30.82 -7.08 -5.72
CA ARG A 110 32.28 -7.10 -5.54
C ARG A 110 33.07 -7.34 -6.82
N THR A 111 32.39 -7.66 -7.92
CA THR A 111 33.01 -7.92 -9.22
C THR A 111 32.92 -6.69 -10.12
N ALA A 112 33.86 -6.57 -11.07
CA ALA A 112 33.78 -5.54 -12.10
C ALA A 112 32.53 -5.75 -12.97
N PRO A 113 31.98 -4.68 -13.57
CA PRO A 113 30.86 -4.80 -14.49
C PRO A 113 31.09 -5.86 -15.56
N SER A 114 30.11 -6.74 -15.69
CA SER A 114 30.08 -7.89 -16.58
C SER A 114 28.67 -8.12 -17.11
N ALA A 115 28.52 -8.93 -18.16
CA ALA A 115 27.21 -9.29 -18.69
C ALA A 115 26.29 -9.91 -17.60
N GLU A 116 26.86 -10.68 -16.68
CA GLU A 116 26.14 -11.27 -15.53
C GLU A 116 25.59 -10.18 -14.60
N SER A 117 26.43 -9.21 -14.22
CA SER A 117 26.01 -8.08 -13.37
C SER A 117 24.99 -7.16 -14.05
N THR A 118 25.06 -7.00 -15.37
CA THR A 118 24.07 -6.25 -16.15
C THR A 118 22.71 -6.95 -16.12
N ALA A 119 22.68 -8.27 -16.33
CA ALA A 119 21.45 -9.06 -16.28
C ALA A 119 20.83 -9.06 -14.87
N TYR A 120 21.65 -9.18 -13.82
CA TYR A 120 21.22 -9.05 -12.44
C TYR A 120 20.57 -7.69 -12.16
N ASN A 121 21.26 -6.59 -12.51
CA ASN A 121 20.75 -5.23 -12.28
C ASN A 121 19.42 -4.99 -13.02
N ALA A 122 19.29 -5.47 -14.27
CA ALA A 122 18.05 -5.36 -15.03
C ALA A 122 16.89 -6.09 -14.33
N TYR A 123 17.12 -7.32 -13.83
CA TYR A 123 16.10 -8.07 -13.12
C TYR A 123 15.73 -7.44 -11.77
N VAL A 124 16.70 -6.89 -11.04
CA VAL A 124 16.44 -6.16 -9.79
C VAL A 124 15.56 -4.93 -10.06
N GLU A 125 15.83 -4.18 -11.13
CA GLU A 125 14.99 -3.04 -11.51
C GLU A 125 13.60 -3.46 -11.96
N GLU A 126 13.45 -4.56 -12.71
CA GLU A 126 12.14 -5.13 -13.04
C GLU A 126 11.34 -5.46 -11.77
N CYS A 127 11.98 -6.08 -10.78
CA CYS A 127 11.34 -6.38 -9.50
C CYS A 127 10.93 -5.10 -8.75
N ARG A 128 11.78 -4.06 -8.79
CA ARG A 128 11.48 -2.75 -8.18
C ARG A 128 10.36 -2.02 -8.91
N ASP A 129 10.32 -2.08 -10.23
CA ASP A 129 9.24 -1.54 -11.06
C ASP A 129 7.90 -2.19 -10.75
N TRP A 130 7.88 -3.51 -10.62
CA TRP A 130 6.71 -4.21 -10.13
C TRP A 130 6.29 -3.67 -8.75
N GLY A 131 7.23 -3.53 -7.82
CA GLY A 131 6.95 -2.94 -6.50
C GLY A 131 6.43 -1.50 -6.55
N ARG A 132 6.95 -0.66 -7.45
CA ARG A 132 6.46 0.71 -7.71
C ARG A 132 5.03 0.68 -8.22
N ALA A 133 4.73 -0.19 -9.19
CA ALA A 133 3.39 -0.34 -9.74
C ALA A 133 2.37 -0.81 -8.70
N GLN A 134 2.73 -1.76 -7.84
CA GLN A 134 1.84 -2.22 -6.76
C GLN A 134 1.53 -1.11 -5.75
N LYS A 135 2.51 -0.28 -5.37
CA LYS A 135 2.29 0.86 -4.48
C LYS A 135 1.44 1.95 -5.14
N ALA A 136 1.67 2.21 -6.43
CA ALA A 136 0.89 3.14 -7.21
C ALA A 136 -0.59 2.71 -7.32
N ALA A 137 -0.88 1.40 -7.39
CA ALA A 137 -2.24 0.88 -7.35
C ALA A 137 -2.96 1.15 -6.01
N LEU A 138 -2.22 1.34 -4.92
CA LEU A 138 -2.74 1.81 -3.62
C LEU A 138 -2.82 3.33 -3.53
N GLY A 139 -2.40 4.07 -4.56
CA GLY A 139 -2.29 5.53 -4.55
C GLY A 139 -1.01 6.08 -3.88
N LEU A 140 -0.03 5.22 -3.54
CA LEU A 140 1.17 5.56 -2.75
C LEU A 140 2.49 5.57 -3.53
#